data_AF-D8FBH7-F1
#
_entry.id   AF-D8FBH7-F1
#
_cell.length_a   1.000
_cell.length_b   1.000
_cell.length_c   1.000
_cell.angle_alpha   90.00
_cell.angle_beta   90.00
_cell.angle_gamma   90.00
#
_symmetry.space_group_name_H-M   'P 1'
#
loop_
_entity.id
_entity.type
_entity.pdbx_description
1 polymer ?
#
loop_
_entity_poly.entity_id
_entity_poly.type
_entity_poly.pdbx_seq_one_letter_code
_entity_poly.pdbx_strand_id
1 'polypeptide(L)'
;MSDKPKKANTFAVLGFLAPFVAAGITCGLLLMAGDDFKSSGVFLVYRLAIPPVLIAGVVLGIKSIPHISEQGDKDYVYTGLFLNLFFLAVFSLSLIYFSR
;
A
#
# COMPACT_ATOMS: atom_id res chain seq x y z
N MET A 1 -25.46 6.89 -28.65
CA MET A 1 -25.06 7.47 -27.35
C MET A 1 -23.55 7.29 -27.24
N SER A 2 -22.77 8.37 -27.34
CA SER A 2 -21.30 8.27 -27.19
C SER A 2 -21.01 8.09 -25.70
N ASP A 3 -20.78 6.85 -25.31
CA ASP A 3 -20.45 6.48 -23.93
C ASP A 3 -19.00 6.93 -23.68
N LYS A 4 -18.81 8.19 -23.30
CA LYS A 4 -17.49 8.70 -22.92
C LYS A 4 -17.07 7.90 -21.68
N PRO A 5 -15.85 7.31 -21.64
CA PRO A 5 -15.41 6.58 -20.48
C PRO A 5 -15.47 7.50 -19.26
N LYS A 6 -16.18 7.07 -18.22
CA LYS A 6 -16.21 7.79 -16.95
C LYS A 6 -14.76 7.99 -16.48
N LYS A 7 -14.44 9.21 -16.06
CA LYS A 7 -13.11 9.57 -15.58
C LYS A 7 -12.81 8.72 -14.34
N ALA A 8 -11.79 7.88 -14.41
CA ALA A 8 -11.40 6.98 -13.32
C ALA A 8 -11.06 7.75 -12.04
N ASN A 9 -11.41 7.17 -10.90
CA ASN A 9 -11.05 7.70 -9.60
C ASN A 9 -9.55 7.44 -9.34
N THR A 10 -8.70 8.35 -9.81
CA THR A 10 -7.25 8.21 -9.71
C THR A 10 -6.78 8.02 -8.26
N PHE A 11 -7.46 8.62 -7.29
CA PHE A 11 -7.19 8.41 -5.87
C PHE A 11 -7.47 6.97 -5.44
N ALA A 12 -8.58 6.38 -5.89
CA ALA A 12 -8.92 4.98 -5.61
C ALA A 12 -7.88 4.03 -6.20
N VAL A 13 -7.49 4.25 -7.46
CA VAL A 13 -6.50 3.41 -8.15
C VAL A 13 -5.12 3.51 -7.48
N LEU A 14 -4.66 4.72 -7.16
CA LEU A 14 -3.38 4.91 -6.48
C LEU A 14 -3.41 4.33 -5.06
N GLY A 15 -4.51 4.51 -4.33
CA GLY A 15 -4.70 3.90 -3.02
C GLY A 15 -4.67 2.37 -3.07
N PHE A 16 -5.29 1.78 -4.07
CA PHE A 16 -5.28 0.33 -4.32
C PHE A 16 -3.89 -0.20 -4.70
N LEU A 17 -3.09 0.57 -5.45
CA LEU A 17 -1.75 0.16 -5.89
C LEU A 17 -0.68 0.24 -4.80
N ALA A 18 -0.86 1.11 -3.80
CA ALA A 18 0.07 1.30 -2.68
C ALA A 18 0.57 0.01 -1.98
N PRO A 19 -0.28 -0.97 -1.60
CA PRO A 19 0.18 -2.21 -0.98
C PRO A 19 1.06 -3.05 -1.89
N PHE A 20 0.84 -3.02 -3.22
CA PHE A 20 1.69 -3.72 -4.19
C PHE A 20 3.05 -3.04 -4.35
N VAL A 21 3.07 -1.70 -4.30
CA VAL A 21 4.33 -0.93 -4.26
C VAL A 21 5.12 -1.28 -2.99
N ALA A 22 4.46 -1.32 -1.83
CA ALA A 22 5.07 -1.73 -0.58
C ALA A 22 5.62 -3.17 -0.64
N ALA A 23 4.87 -4.09 -1.24
CA ALA A 23 5.32 -5.46 -1.47
C ALA A 23 6.55 -5.50 -2.39
N GLY A 24 6.54 -4.78 -3.51
CA GLY A 24 7.65 -4.68 -4.44
C GLY A 24 8.92 -4.13 -3.80
N ILE A 25 8.80 -3.07 -3.00
CA ILE A 25 9.91 -2.53 -2.20
C ILE A 25 10.43 -3.59 -1.24
N THR A 26 9.56 -4.26 -0.50
CA THR A 26 9.95 -5.30 0.47
C THR A 26 10.69 -6.44 -0.22
N CYS A 27 10.19 -6.93 -1.36
CA CYS A 27 10.85 -7.97 -2.15
C CYS A 27 12.24 -7.52 -2.64
N GLY A 28 12.36 -6.29 -3.15
CA GLY A 28 13.65 -5.74 -3.58
C GLY A 28 14.65 -5.67 -2.44
N LEU A 29 14.23 -5.17 -1.27
CA LEU A 29 15.07 -5.12 -0.07
C LEU A 29 15.50 -6.53 0.38
N LEU A 30 14.59 -7.50 0.35
CA LEU A 30 14.89 -8.89 0.72
C LEU A 30 15.90 -9.52 -0.22
N LEU A 31 15.75 -9.33 -1.54
CA LEU A 31 16.70 -9.83 -2.55
C LEU A 31 18.08 -9.18 -2.43
N MET A 32 18.15 -7.91 -2.02
CA MET A 32 19.42 -7.20 -1.83
C MET A 32 20.16 -7.65 -0.57
N ALA A 33 19.45 -7.93 0.52
CA ALA A 33 20.07 -8.27 1.80
C ALA A 33 20.31 -9.78 2.00
N GLY A 34 19.55 -10.64 1.31
CA GLY A 34 19.62 -12.08 1.49
C GLY A 34 19.35 -12.50 2.95
N ASP A 35 20.18 -13.41 3.47
CA ASP A 35 20.04 -13.94 4.83
C ASP A 35 20.34 -12.89 5.92
N ASP A 36 21.08 -11.83 5.59
CA ASP A 36 21.46 -10.74 6.51
C ASP A 36 20.41 -9.62 6.60
N PHE A 37 19.17 -9.87 6.18
CA PHE A 37 18.10 -8.87 6.17
C PHE A 37 17.91 -8.20 7.55
N LYS A 38 17.98 -8.95 8.66
CA LYS A 38 17.78 -8.40 10.02
C LYS A 38 18.96 -7.56 10.52
N SER A 39 20.20 -7.92 10.17
CA SER A 39 21.43 -7.30 10.68
C SER A 39 21.92 -6.13 9.81
N SER A 40 21.40 -6.02 8.59
CA SER A 40 21.82 -5.01 7.61
C SER A 40 21.10 -3.67 7.78
N GLY A 41 21.73 -2.59 7.28
CA GLY A 41 21.10 -1.27 7.16
C GLY A 41 19.81 -1.28 6.31
N VAL A 42 19.60 -2.33 5.52
CA VAL A 42 18.38 -2.57 4.73
C VAL A 42 17.14 -2.70 5.63
N PHE A 43 17.28 -3.25 6.84
CA PHE A 43 16.17 -3.32 7.80
C PHE A 43 15.70 -1.95 8.29
N LEU A 44 16.60 -0.96 8.35
CA LEU A 44 16.23 0.42 8.65
C LEU A 44 15.44 1.04 7.51
N VAL A 45 15.86 0.79 6.26
CA VAL A 45 15.13 1.23 5.06
C VAL A 45 13.75 0.60 5.00
N TYR A 46 13.63 -0.71 5.27
CA TYR A 46 12.34 -1.40 5.40
C TYR A 46 11.42 -0.72 6.41
N ARG A 47 11.94 -0.39 7.60
CA ARG A 47 11.18 0.27 8.66
C ARG A 47 10.69 1.66 8.29
N LEU A 48 11.48 2.42 7.55
CA LEU A 48 11.16 3.80 7.19
C LEU A 48 10.36 3.92 5.88
N ALA A 49 10.53 3.00 4.93
CA ALA A 49 9.92 3.09 3.61
C ALA A 49 8.48 2.54 3.56
N ILE A 50 8.21 1.43 4.26
CA ILE A 50 6.92 0.73 4.15
C ILE A 50 5.75 1.49 4.80
N PRO A 51 5.87 2.03 6.03
CA PRO A 51 4.74 2.71 6.67
C PRO A 51 4.24 3.94 5.88
N PRO A 52 5.10 4.85 5.38
CA PRO A 52 4.64 5.99 4.59
C PRO A 52 3.87 5.58 3.32
N VAL A 53 4.30 4.53 2.62
CA VAL A 53 3.63 4.04 1.41
C VAL A 53 2.21 3.55 1.74
N LEU A 54 2.07 2.72 2.78
CA LEU A 54 0.77 2.18 3.19
C LEU A 54 -0.15 3.26 3.77
N ILE A 55 0.39 4.19 4.58
CA ILE A 55 -0.37 5.33 5.11
C ILE A 55 -0.84 6.23 3.98
N ALA A 56 0.00 6.52 2.98
CA ALA A 56 -0.41 7.25 1.79
C ALA A 56 -1.55 6.53 1.06
N GLY A 57 -1.47 5.20 0.92
CA GLY A 57 -2.54 4.38 0.37
C GLY A 57 -3.88 4.52 1.13
N VAL A 58 -3.83 4.50 2.47
CA VAL A 58 -5.03 4.74 3.31
C VAL A 58 -5.58 6.15 3.10
N VAL A 59 -4.73 7.18 3.10
CA VAL A 59 -5.16 8.58 2.92
C VAL A 59 -5.81 8.77 1.55
N LEU A 60 -5.23 8.19 0.49
CA LEU A 60 -5.79 8.23 -0.87
C LEU A 60 -7.13 7.47 -0.94
N GLY A 61 -7.21 6.31 -0.29
CA GLY A 61 -8.45 5.56 -0.11
C GLY A 61 -9.55 6.40 0.54
N ILE A 62 -9.29 7.03 1.69
CA ILE A 62 -10.27 7.88 2.39
C ILE A 62 -10.68 9.07 1.50
N LYS A 63 -9.72 9.74 0.85
CA LYS A 63 -10.00 10.86 -0.07
C LYS A 63 -10.81 10.44 -1.30
N SER A 64 -10.75 9.18 -1.69
CA SER A 64 -11.52 8.67 -2.83
C SER A 64 -12.98 8.36 -2.51
N ILE A 65 -13.36 8.19 -1.23
CA ILE A 65 -14.74 7.85 -0.80
C ILE A 65 -15.79 8.85 -1.30
N PRO A 66 -15.62 10.18 -1.16
CA PRO A 66 -16.61 11.15 -1.64
C PRO A 66 -16.81 11.11 -3.16
N HIS A 67 -15.81 10.63 -3.90
CA HIS A 67 -15.81 10.59 -5.36
C HIS A 67 -16.47 9.32 -5.93
N ILE A 68 -16.88 8.35 -5.08
CA ILE A 68 -17.47 7.09 -5.53
C ILE A 68 -18.80 7.31 -6.27
N SER A 69 -19.62 8.26 -5.83
CA SER A 69 -20.92 8.56 -6.45
C SER A 69 -20.80 9.06 -7.89
N GLU A 70 -19.75 9.82 -8.19
CA GLU A 70 -19.54 10.46 -9.49
C GLU A 70 -18.64 9.64 -10.41
N GLN A 71 -17.58 9.03 -9.88
CA GLN A 71 -16.51 8.39 -10.65
C GLN A 71 -16.56 6.85 -10.58
N GLY A 72 -17.31 6.27 -9.65
CA GLY A 72 -17.37 4.81 -9.46
C GLY A 72 -16.18 4.27 -8.67
N ASP A 73 -15.67 3.10 -9.08
CA ASP A 73 -14.48 2.44 -8.52
C ASP A 73 -14.59 2.05 -7.03
N LYS A 74 -15.81 1.76 -6.58
CA LYS A 74 -16.12 1.31 -5.22
C LYS A 74 -15.20 0.16 -4.77
N ASP A 75 -15.00 -0.82 -5.65
CA ASP A 75 -14.19 -1.99 -5.35
C ASP A 75 -12.71 -1.64 -5.14
N TYR A 76 -12.16 -0.69 -5.92
CA TYR A 76 -10.80 -0.19 -5.72
C TYR A 76 -10.65 0.55 -4.39
N VAL A 77 -11.64 1.36 -4.00
CA VAL A 77 -11.61 2.10 -2.73
C VAL A 77 -11.60 1.14 -1.54
N TYR A 78 -12.60 0.24 -1.47
CA TYR A 78 -12.73 -0.63 -0.29
C TYR A 78 -11.67 -1.73 -0.25
N THR A 79 -11.33 -2.32 -1.40
CA THR A 79 -10.26 -3.33 -1.46
C THR A 79 -8.91 -2.68 -1.17
N GLY A 80 -8.66 -1.49 -1.71
CA GLY A 80 -7.43 -0.73 -1.43
C GLY A 80 -7.32 -0.38 0.05
N LEU A 81 -8.38 0.15 0.68
CA LEU A 81 -8.38 0.44 2.11
C LEU A 81 -8.13 -0.82 2.96
N PHE A 82 -8.83 -1.91 2.66
CA PHE A 82 -8.64 -3.18 3.35
C PHE A 82 -7.20 -3.68 3.22
N LEU A 83 -6.65 -3.72 2.00
CA LEU A 83 -5.29 -4.19 1.75
C LEU A 83 -4.23 -3.34 2.46
N ASN A 84 -4.34 -2.01 2.42
CA ASN A 84 -3.39 -1.15 3.12
C ASN A 84 -3.42 -1.38 4.64
N LEU A 85 -4.61 -1.48 5.24
CA LEU A 85 -4.76 -1.76 6.67
C LEU A 85 -4.24 -3.16 7.03
N PHE A 86 -4.56 -4.16 6.20
CA PHE A 86 -4.08 -5.53 6.37
C PHE A 86 -2.55 -5.57 6.30
N PHE A 87 -1.93 -4.92 5.31
CA PHE A 87 -0.47 -4.88 5.18
C PHE A 87 0.20 -4.08 6.29
N LEU A 88 -0.45 -3.03 6.83
CA LEU A 88 0.04 -2.34 8.03
C LEU A 88 0.05 -3.27 9.26
N ALA A 89 -0.98 -4.09 9.42
CA ALA A 89 -1.03 -5.10 10.48
C ALA A 89 0.06 -6.16 10.30
N VAL A 90 0.22 -6.69 9.08
CA VAL A 90 1.28 -7.66 8.74
C VAL A 90 2.68 -7.06 8.97
N PHE A 91 2.90 -5.81 8.56
CA PHE A 91 4.15 -5.09 8.82
C PHE A 91 4.39 -4.90 10.33
N SER A 92 3.36 -4.55 11.09
CA SER A 92 3.50 -4.42 12.55
C SER A 92 3.86 -5.76 13.21
N LEU A 93 3.25 -6.86 12.75
CA LEU A 93 3.59 -8.22 13.19
C LEU A 93 5.01 -8.62 12.79
N SER A 94 5.47 -8.25 11.60
CA SER A 94 6.85 -8.53 11.17
C SER A 94 7.86 -7.81 12.06
N LEU A 95 7.58 -6.55 12.45
CA LEU A 95 8.45 -5.83 13.39
C LEU A 95 8.52 -6.52 14.75
N ILE A 96 7.41 -7.05 15.26
CA ILE A 96 7.39 -7.83 16.50
C ILE A 96 8.21 -9.12 16.34
N TYR A 97 8.05 -9.81 15.21
CA TYR A 97 8.80 -11.03 14.90
C TYR A 97 10.31 -10.78 14.85
N PHE A 98 10.75 -9.74 14.14
CA PHE A 98 12.17 -9.40 14.03
C PHE A 98 12.76 -8.73 15.28
N SER A 99 11.93 -8.22 16.19
CA SER A 99 12.38 -7.67 17.47
C SER A 99 12.65 -8.74 18.53
N ARG A 100 12.21 -9.98 18.30
CA ARG A 100 12.64 -11.16 19.06
C ARG A 100 13.88 -11.78 18.44
#